data_AF-G5JH68-F1
#
_entry.id   AF-G5JH68-F1
#
_cell.length_a   1.000
_cell.length_b   1.000
_cell.length_c   1.000
_cell.angle_alpha   90.00
_cell.angle_beta   90.00
_cell.angle_gamma   90.00
#
_symmetry.space_group_name_H-M   'P 1'
#
loop_
_entity.id
_entity.type
_entity.pdbx_description
1 polymer ?
#
loop_
_entity_poly.entity_id
_entity_poly.type
_entity_poly.pdbx_seq_one_letter_code
_entity_poly.pdbx_strand_id
1 'polypeptide(L)'
;MTEKELLLRHSALIVKDLFKSLNTVVNKYYKFSDTSYKSEVGTSQYWKSVAGMEQMQLEIEQLLEQLKAMDEITNWNSKLHQDRYKFVEKYSEILTRYEEWEQW
;
A
#
# COMPACT_ATOMS: atom_id res chain seq x y z
N MET A 1 11.88 15.84 -23.80
CA MET A 1 11.56 15.13 -22.55
C MET A 1 10.14 15.52 -22.17
N THR A 2 9.22 14.58 -22.28
CA THR A 2 7.81 14.74 -21.91
C THR A 2 7.58 14.32 -20.45
N GLU A 3 6.46 14.71 -19.86
CA GLU A 3 6.07 14.30 -18.50
C GLU A 3 6.00 12.77 -18.37
N LYS A 4 5.45 12.09 -19.38
CA LYS A 4 5.37 10.63 -19.43
C LYS A 4 6.75 9.97 -19.46
N GLU A 5 7.68 10.51 -20.24
CA GLU A 5 9.06 10.01 -20.30
C GLU A 5 9.78 10.14 -18.96
N LEU A 6 9.55 11.25 -18.25
CA LEU A 6 10.08 11.47 -16.90
C LEU A 6 9.51 10.45 -15.91
N LEU A 7 8.18 10.26 -15.89
CA LEU A 7 7.52 9.26 -15.03
C LEU A 7 8.01 7.83 -15.33
N LEU A 8 8.15 7.45 -16.60
CA LEU A 8 8.67 6.14 -16.97
C LEU A 8 10.10 5.91 -16.45
N ARG A 9 10.96 6.93 -16.54
CA ARG A 9 12.34 6.88 -16.05
C ARG A 9 12.41 6.70 -14.53
N HIS A 10 11.51 7.35 -13.79
CA HIS A 10 11.50 7.34 -12.32
C HIS A 10 10.50 6.34 -11.70
N SER A 11 9.75 5.61 -12.54
CA SER A 11 8.69 4.67 -12.14
C SER A 11 9.09 3.74 -10.99
N ALA A 12 10.24 3.07 -11.09
CA ALA A 12 10.70 2.13 -10.07
C ALA A 12 10.92 2.78 -8.69
N LEU A 13 11.35 4.05 -8.65
CA LEU A 13 11.54 4.77 -7.39
C LEU A 13 10.20 5.16 -6.77
N ILE A 14 9.30 5.70 -7.58
CA ILE A 14 7.96 6.11 -7.15
C ILE A 14 7.19 4.90 -6.61
N VAL A 15 7.15 3.80 -7.38
CA VAL A 15 6.49 2.56 -6.97
C VAL A 15 7.12 2.02 -5.68
N LYS A 16 8.45 2.01 -5.57
CA LYS A 16 9.13 1.57 -4.34
C LYS A 16 8.73 2.37 -3.12
N ASP A 17 8.61 3.68 -3.25
CA ASP A 17 8.22 4.53 -2.13
C ASP A 17 6.73 4.37 -1.77
N LEU A 18 5.86 4.17 -2.77
CA LEU A 18 4.46 3.79 -2.53
C LEU A 18 4.36 2.45 -1.79
N PHE A 19 5.11 1.43 -2.19
CA PHE A 19 5.16 0.12 -1.50
C PHE A 19 5.62 0.25 -0.04
N LYS A 20 6.64 1.06 0.23
CA LYS A 20 7.09 1.32 1.61
C LYS A 20 6.03 2.02 2.45
N SER A 21 5.37 3.03 1.88
CA SER A 21 4.30 3.77 2.55
C SER A 21 3.15 2.83 2.87
N LEU A 22 2.68 2.08 1.87
CA LEU A 22 1.59 1.12 2.03
C LEU A 22 1.95 0.05 3.07
N ASN A 23 3.15 -0.52 3.02
CA ASN A 23 3.64 -1.43 4.06
C ASN A 23 3.59 -0.82 5.47
N THR A 24 3.96 0.46 5.60
CA THR A 24 3.94 1.15 6.90
C THR A 24 2.51 1.31 7.42
N VAL A 25 1.59 1.71 6.56
CA VAL A 25 0.17 1.93 6.91
C VAL A 25 -0.51 0.60 7.24
N VAL A 26 -0.27 -0.45 6.44
CA VAL A 26 -0.76 -1.81 6.72
C VAL A 26 -0.28 -2.32 8.08
N ASN A 27 1.00 -2.13 8.40
CA ASN A 27 1.53 -2.51 9.71
C ASN A 27 0.90 -1.71 10.86
N LYS A 28 0.54 -0.43 10.65
CA LYS A 28 -0.20 0.36 11.65
C LYS A 28 -1.64 -0.16 11.80
N TYR A 29 -2.30 -0.48 10.69
CA TYR A 29 -3.63 -1.11 10.72
C TYR A 29 -3.62 -2.37 11.58
N TYR A 30 -2.64 -3.27 11.39
CA TYR A 30 -2.53 -4.48 12.21
C TYR A 30 -2.28 -4.20 13.69
N LYS A 31 -1.50 -3.17 14.03
CA LYS A 31 -1.33 -2.75 15.42
C LYS A 31 -2.63 -2.28 16.06
N PHE A 32 -3.43 -1.49 15.34
CA PHE A 32 -4.73 -1.07 15.84
C PHE A 32 -5.70 -2.25 15.95
N SER A 33 -5.69 -3.16 14.99
CA SER A 33 -6.49 -4.40 15.01
C SER A 33 -6.16 -5.29 16.22
N ASP A 34 -4.86 -5.52 16.49
CA ASP A 34 -4.43 -6.27 17.68
C ASP A 34 -4.84 -5.57 18.99
N THR A 35 -4.78 -4.24 19.01
CA THR A 35 -5.20 -3.43 20.16
C THR A 35 -6.71 -3.52 20.39
N SER A 36 -7.52 -3.41 19.34
CA SER A 36 -8.98 -3.50 19.47
C SER A 36 -9.41 -4.90 19.91
N TYR A 37 -8.77 -5.94 19.36
CA TYR A 37 -9.02 -7.33 19.75
C TYR A 37 -8.71 -7.62 21.22
N LYS A 38 -7.65 -7.02 21.77
CA LYS A 38 -7.26 -7.17 23.18
C LYS A 38 -8.02 -6.27 24.15
N SER A 39 -8.74 -5.27 23.65
CA SER A 39 -9.46 -4.29 24.47
C SER A 39 -10.88 -4.77 24.74
N GLU A 40 -11.39 -4.46 25.93
CA GLU A 40 -12.81 -4.68 26.22
C GLU A 40 -13.66 -3.71 25.37
N VAL A 41 -14.68 -4.24 24.69
CA VAL A 41 -15.60 -3.48 23.86
C VAL A 41 -16.29 -2.41 24.71
N GLY A 42 -16.38 -1.20 24.18
CA GLY A 42 -16.99 -0.07 24.89
C GLY A 42 -15.99 0.80 25.66
N THR A 43 -14.74 0.35 25.84
CA THR A 43 -13.70 1.19 26.43
C THR A 43 -13.22 2.27 25.47
N SER A 44 -12.69 3.38 26.01
CA SER A 44 -12.08 4.43 25.18
C SER A 44 -10.94 3.88 24.31
N GLN A 45 -10.18 2.92 24.82
CA GLN A 45 -9.09 2.29 24.07
C GLN A 45 -9.61 1.52 22.86
N TYR A 46 -10.66 0.71 23.04
CA TYR A 46 -11.30 -0.03 21.96
C TYR A 46 -11.75 0.92 20.83
N TRP A 47 -12.52 1.97 21.16
CA TRP A 47 -13.02 2.89 20.14
C TRP A 47 -11.91 3.69 19.45
N LYS A 48 -10.85 4.07 20.18
CA LYS A 48 -9.68 4.72 19.59
C LYS A 48 -8.97 3.78 18.60
N SER A 49 -8.83 2.50 18.93
CA SER A 49 -8.23 1.54 18.00
C SER A 49 -9.10 1.29 16.79
N VAL A 50 -10.43 1.19 16.93
CA VAL A 50 -11.35 1.04 15.79
C VAL A 50 -11.26 2.25 14.86
N ALA A 51 -11.33 3.47 15.40
CA ALA A 51 -11.16 4.68 14.60
C ALA A 51 -9.79 4.75 13.90
N GLY A 52 -8.73 4.29 14.58
CA GLY A 52 -7.40 4.15 13.99
C GLY A 52 -7.38 3.16 12.82
N MET A 53 -8.07 2.02 12.92
CA MET A 53 -8.21 1.06 11.82
C MET A 53 -8.94 1.68 10.62
N GLU A 54 -10.05 2.36 10.85
CA GLU A 54 -10.82 3.04 9.80
C GLU A 54 -9.97 4.08 9.07
N GLN A 55 -9.20 4.87 9.81
CA GLN A 55 -8.29 5.85 9.21
C GLN A 55 -7.19 5.18 8.37
N MET A 56 -6.55 4.12 8.87
CA MET A 56 -5.52 3.41 8.11
C MET A 56 -6.11 2.69 6.88
N GLN A 57 -7.35 2.22 6.95
CA GLN A 57 -8.05 1.62 5.81
C GLN A 57 -8.23 2.62 4.66
N LEU A 58 -8.67 3.84 4.97
CA LEU A 58 -8.78 4.92 3.97
C LEU A 58 -7.42 5.27 3.34
N GLU A 59 -6.35 5.31 4.13
CA GLU A 59 -5.00 5.59 3.63
C GLU A 59 -4.45 4.42 2.78
N ILE A 60 -4.78 3.18 3.12
CA ILE A 60 -4.47 1.99 2.31
C ILE A 60 -5.14 2.10 0.93
N GLU A 61 -6.43 2.43 0.88
CA GLU A 61 -7.18 2.60 -0.37
C GLU A 61 -6.57 3.68 -1.26
N GLN A 62 -6.25 4.84 -0.70
CA GLN A 62 -5.61 5.95 -1.44
C GLN A 62 -4.23 5.56 -2.01
N LEU A 63 -3.45 4.75 -1.29
CA LEU A 63 -2.15 4.29 -1.77
C LEU A 63 -2.28 3.22 -2.86
N LEU A 64 -3.30 2.36 -2.78
CA LEU A 64 -3.62 1.38 -3.82
C LEU A 64 -4.08 2.05 -5.11
N GLU A 65 -4.93 3.09 -5.01
CA GLU A 65 -5.32 3.93 -6.15
C GLU A 65 -4.11 4.60 -6.82
N GLN A 66 -3.16 5.11 -6.03
CA GLN A 66 -1.92 5.69 -6.56
C GLN A 66 -1.04 4.64 -7.26
N LEU A 67 -0.96 3.43 -6.71
CA LEU A 67 -0.23 2.32 -7.36
C LEU A 67 -0.87 1.94 -8.70
N LYS A 68 -2.21 1.90 -8.76
CA LYS A 68 -2.96 1.63 -9.99
C LYS A 68 -2.75 2.73 -11.04
N ALA A 69 -2.85 3.99 -10.65
CA ALA A 69 -2.56 5.11 -11.55
C ALA A 69 -1.12 5.05 -12.10
N MET A 70 -0.16 4.67 -11.26
CA MET A 70 1.21 4.43 -11.70
C MET A 70 1.32 3.23 -12.64
N ASP A 71 0.54 2.17 -12.44
CA ASP A 71 0.53 1.00 -13.32
C ASP A 71 -0.08 1.30 -14.69
N GLU A 72 -1.19 2.05 -14.74
CA GLU A 72 -1.80 2.46 -16.01
C GLU A 72 -0.84 3.28 -16.89
N ILE A 73 0.02 4.10 -16.28
CA ILE A 73 0.98 4.94 -17.00
C ILE A 73 2.25 4.17 -17.37
N THR A 74 2.79 3.39 -16.42
CA THR A 74 4.14 2.84 -16.51
C THR A 74 4.17 1.34 -16.78
N ASN A 75 3.04 0.66 -16.60
CA ASN A 75 2.86 -0.78 -16.69
C ASN A 75 3.97 -1.49 -15.93
N TRP A 76 4.11 -1.16 -14.65
CA TRP A 76 5.18 -1.66 -13.78
C TRP A 76 4.88 -3.08 -13.30
N ASN A 77 3.60 -3.43 -13.13
CA ASN A 77 3.16 -4.72 -12.65
C ASN A 77 3.49 -5.85 -13.65
N SER A 78 3.46 -5.58 -14.96
CA SER A 78 3.95 -6.55 -15.96
C SER A 78 5.49 -6.68 -16.02
N LYS A 79 6.22 -5.76 -15.35
CA LYS A 79 7.68 -5.64 -15.41
C LYS A 79 8.38 -6.13 -14.15
N LEU A 80 7.68 -6.85 -13.26
CA LEU A 80 8.26 -7.34 -11.99
C LEU A 80 9.52 -8.20 -12.17
N HIS A 81 9.68 -8.86 -13.32
CA HIS A 81 10.89 -9.62 -13.67
C HIS A 81 12.16 -8.75 -13.83
N GLN A 82 12.02 -7.42 -13.99
CA GLN A 82 13.16 -6.51 -14.16
C GLN A 82 13.82 -6.21 -12.81
N ASP A 83 15.16 -6.13 -12.80
CA ASP A 83 15.97 -5.92 -11.60
C ASP A 83 15.52 -4.71 -10.76
N ARG A 84 15.11 -3.63 -11.44
CA ARG A 84 14.62 -2.40 -10.80
C ARG A 84 13.37 -2.58 -9.93
N TYR A 85 12.63 -3.67 -10.10
CA TYR A 85 11.42 -4.01 -9.32
C TYR A 85 11.62 -5.16 -8.33
N LYS A 86 12.84 -5.71 -8.18
CA LYS A 86 13.12 -6.76 -7.18
C LYS A 86 12.81 -6.38 -5.74
N PHE A 87 12.68 -5.07 -5.44
CA PHE A 87 12.26 -4.63 -4.11
C PHE A 87 10.88 -5.17 -3.72
N VAL A 88 10.03 -5.53 -4.69
CA VAL A 88 8.69 -6.07 -4.45
C VAL A 88 8.75 -7.39 -3.68
N GLU A 89 9.80 -8.21 -3.86
CA GLU A 89 10.00 -9.45 -3.10
C GLU A 89 10.08 -9.21 -1.59
N LYS A 90 10.64 -8.06 -1.17
CA LYS A 90 10.69 -7.66 0.24
C LYS A 90 9.32 -7.25 0.80
N TYR A 91 8.41 -6.84 -0.08
CA TYR A 91 7.07 -6.34 0.24
C TYR A 91 6.01 -7.24 -0.39
N SER A 92 6.21 -8.56 -0.35
CA SER A 92 5.34 -9.54 -1.01
C SER A 92 3.88 -9.43 -0.58
N GLU A 93 3.63 -9.18 0.72
CA GLU A 93 2.27 -8.95 1.24
C GLU A 93 1.57 -7.76 0.55
N ILE A 94 2.34 -6.72 0.23
CA ILE A 94 1.81 -5.52 -0.41
C ILE A 94 1.50 -5.78 -1.88
N LEU A 95 2.32 -6.58 -2.56
CA LEU A 95 2.00 -7.03 -3.91
C LEU A 95 0.71 -7.84 -3.92
N THR A 96 0.61 -8.86 -3.07
CA THR A 96 -0.59 -9.69 -2.97
C THR A 96 -1.83 -8.84 -2.67
N ARG A 97 -1.73 -7.90 -1.74
CA ARG A 97 -2.83 -6.99 -1.43
C ARG A 97 -3.24 -6.12 -2.63
N TYR A 98 -2.28 -5.63 -3.40
CA TYR A 98 -2.56 -4.86 -4.61
C TYR A 98 -3.26 -5.73 -5.67
N GLU A 99 -2.77 -6.94 -5.92
CA GLU A 99 -3.36 -7.89 -6.87
C GLU A 99 -4.76 -8.33 -6.47
N GLU A 100 -5.00 -8.53 -5.16
CA GLU A 100 -6.33 -8.83 -4.62
C GLU A 100 -7.27 -7.64 -4.77
N TRP A 101 -6.82 -6.43 -4.42
CA TRP A 101 -7.64 -5.22 -4.51
C TRP A 101 -8.00 -4.85 -5.95
N GLU A 102 -7.08 -5.06 -6.91
CA GLU A 102 -7.32 -4.77 -8.33
C GLU A 102 -8.40 -5.67 -8.96
N GLN A 103 -8.69 -6.82 -8.36
CA GLN A 103 -9.73 -7.76 -8.83
C GLN A 103 -11.15 -7.38 -8.39
N TRP A 104 -11.32 -6.36 -7.53
CA TRP A 104 -12.60 -5.85 -7.04
C TRP A 104 -12.94 -4.48 -7.64
#